data_AF-A0AAW1UG50-F1
#
_entry.id   AF-A0AAW1UG50-F1
#
_cell.length_a   1.000
_cell.length_b   1.000
_cell.length_c   1.000
_cell.angle_alpha   90.00
_cell.angle_beta   90.00
_cell.angle_gamma   90.00
#
_symmetry.space_group_name_H-M   'P 1'
#
loop_
_entity.id
_entity.type
_entity.pdbx_description
1 polymer ?
#
loop_
_entity_poly.entity_id
_entity_poly.type
_entity_poly.pdbx_seq_one_letter_code
_entity_poly.pdbx_strand_id
1 'polypeptide(L)'
;MFEDDTSLFVTRESAEEVIDEAKVTTDSFKDWCSRNKLSMNINKSEIVVFSTERSKVTVPISIDLEDKSVTINQLTKFLGIYIDQKLK
;
A
#
# COMPACT_ATOMS: atom_id res chain seq x y z
N MET A 1 2.83 -13.13 2.94
CA MET A 1 1.48 -13.67 2.70
C MET A 1 1.13 -14.55 3.87
N PHE A 2 0.02 -14.27 4.54
CA PHE A 2 -0.49 -15.08 5.64
C PHE A 2 -1.95 -15.38 5.33
N GLU A 3 -2.31 -16.66 5.21
CA GLU A 3 -3.62 -17.09 4.70
C GLU A 3 -3.97 -16.40 3.35
N ASP A 4 -5.09 -15.69 3.28
CA ASP A 4 -5.55 -14.92 2.12
C ASP A 4 -5.03 -13.47 2.10
N ASP A 5 -4.45 -12.99 3.20
CA ASP A 5 -3.89 -11.65 3.29
C ASP A 5 -2.50 -11.56 2.62
N THR A 6 -2.39 -10.65 1.66
CA THR A 6 -1.14 -10.32 0.97
C THR A 6 -0.75 -8.88 1.23
N SER A 7 0.49 -8.68 1.67
CA SER A 7 1.09 -7.36 1.85
C SER A 7 2.11 -7.10 0.75
N LEU A 8 1.97 -5.96 0.08
CA LEU A 8 2.93 -5.47 -0.91
C LEU A 8 3.80 -4.40 -0.25
N PHE A 9 5.11 -4.50 -0.41
CA PHE A 9 6.06 -3.54 0.11
C PHE A 9 6.76 -2.84 -1.05
N VAL A 10 6.76 -1.51 -1.02
CA VAL A 10 7.37 -0.66 -2.02
C VAL A 10 8.32 0.31 -1.34
N THR A 11 9.49 0.53 -1.93
CA THR A 11 10.52 1.42 -1.36
C THR A 11 11.22 2.18 -2.47
N ARG A 12 11.24 3.51 -2.35
CA ARG A 12 11.87 4.47 -3.26
C ARG A 12 12.41 5.66 -2.46
N GLU A 13 13.15 6.55 -3.12
CA GLU A 13 13.82 7.67 -2.45
C GLU A 13 12.88 8.86 -2.21
N SER A 14 11.89 9.05 -3.09
CA SER A 14 10.90 10.12 -3.00
C SER A 14 9.46 9.59 -2.84
N ALA A 15 8.57 10.40 -2.25
CA ALA A 15 7.15 10.03 -2.15
C ALA A 15 6.50 9.80 -3.52
N GLU A 16 6.84 10.63 -4.50
CA GLU A 16 6.31 10.54 -5.87
C GLU A 16 6.68 9.18 -6.48
N GLU A 17 7.94 8.80 -6.38
CA GLU A 17 8.41 7.47 -6.85
C GLU A 17 7.74 6.32 -6.08
N VAL A 18 7.57 6.45 -4.76
CA VAL A 18 6.87 5.41 -3.97
C VAL A 18 5.45 5.21 -4.47
N ILE A 19 4.73 6.30 -4.75
CA ILE A 19 3.33 6.25 -5.21
C ILE A 19 3.25 5.63 -6.60
N ASP A 20 4.11 6.05 -7.52
CA ASP A 20 4.12 5.52 -8.89
C ASP A 20 4.51 4.04 -8.90
N GLU A 21 5.52 3.65 -8.12
CA GLU A 21 5.90 2.25 -7.98
C GLU A 21 4.81 1.41 -7.30
N ALA A 22 4.08 1.98 -6.33
CA ALA A 22 2.95 1.32 -5.68
C ALA A 22 1.80 1.04 -6.67
N LYS A 23 1.52 1.96 -7.59
CA LYS A 23 0.57 1.74 -8.68
C LYS A 23 1.01 0.59 -9.58
N VAL A 24 2.22 0.67 -10.13
CA VAL A 24 2.78 -0.35 -11.03
C VAL A 24 2.83 -1.73 -10.37
N THR A 25 3.24 -1.78 -9.10
CA THR A 25 3.31 -3.03 -8.32
C THR A 25 1.92 -3.62 -8.09
N THR A 26 0.93 -2.77 -7.75
CA THR A 26 -0.45 -3.20 -7.51
C THR A 26 -1.10 -3.72 -8.79
N ASP A 27 -0.92 -3.02 -9.91
CA ASP A 27 -1.43 -3.43 -11.22
C ASP A 27 -0.83 -4.77 -11.65
N SER A 28 0.50 -4.90 -11.51
CA SER A 28 1.21 -6.15 -11.83
C SER A 28 0.75 -7.32 -10.95
N PHE A 29 0.52 -7.07 -9.66
CA PHE A 29 0.03 -8.10 -8.74
C PHE A 29 -1.42 -8.48 -9.04
N LYS A 30 -2.27 -7.52 -9.42
CA LYS A 30 -3.64 -7.79 -9.85
C LYS A 30 -3.67 -8.64 -11.12
N ASP A 31 -2.83 -8.32 -12.10
CA ASP A 31 -2.69 -9.12 -13.33
C ASP A 31 -2.26 -10.55 -13.02
N TRP A 32 -1.31 -10.71 -12.09
CA TRP A 32 -0.90 -12.01 -11.61
C TRP A 32 -2.05 -12.75 -10.92
N CYS A 33 -2.81 -12.09 -10.05
CA CYS A 33 -4.00 -12.68 -9.41
C CYS A 33 -5.00 -13.18 -10.45
N SER A 34 -5.34 -12.35 -11.44
CA SER A 34 -6.30 -12.68 -12.51
C SER A 34 -5.86 -13.92 -13.30
N ARG A 35 -4.58 -13.99 -13.69
CA ARG A 35 -4.01 -15.16 -14.39
C ARG A 35 -4.04 -16.43 -13.55
N ASN A 36 -4.00 -16.30 -12.23
CA ASN A 36 -4.06 -17.41 -11.28
C ASN A 36 -5.47 -17.67 -10.73
N LYS A 37 -6.53 -17.09 -11.34
CA LYS A 37 -7.92 -17.23 -10.91
C LYS A 37 -8.18 -16.73 -9.47
N LEU A 38 -7.40 -15.77 -9.02
CA LEU A 38 -7.58 -15.03 -7.78
C LEU A 38 -8.18 -13.65 -8.07
N SER A 39 -8.97 -13.12 -7.15
CA SER A 39 -9.49 -11.76 -7.22
C SER A 39 -8.94 -10.92 -6.07
N MET A 40 -8.33 -9.79 -6.41
CA MET A 40 -7.94 -8.79 -5.41
C MET A 40 -9.18 -7.97 -5.00
N ASN A 41 -9.38 -7.79 -3.70
CA ASN A 41 -10.46 -6.95 -3.18
C ASN A 41 -9.95 -5.56 -2.79
N ILE A 42 -9.91 -4.65 -3.77
CA ILE A 42 -9.46 -3.26 -3.56
C ILE A 42 -10.25 -2.51 -2.48
N ASN A 43 -11.52 -2.88 -2.21
CA ASN A 43 -12.32 -2.23 -1.18
C ASN A 43 -11.87 -2.59 0.25
N LYS A 44 -11.17 -3.72 0.40
CA LYS A 44 -10.62 -4.17 1.68
C LYS A 44 -9.12 -3.91 1.80
N SER A 45 -8.48 -3.45 0.72
CA SER A 45 -7.06 -3.12 0.72
C SER A 45 -6.81 -1.84 1.52
N GLU A 46 -5.81 -1.86 2.39
CA GLU A 46 -5.33 -0.69 3.11
C GLU A 46 -3.96 -0.27 2.59
N ILE A 47 -3.69 1.03 2.59
CA ILE A 47 -2.38 1.59 2.29
C ILE A 47 -1.87 2.31 3.52
N VAL A 48 -0.62 2.03 3.88
CA VAL A 48 0.13 2.77 4.89
C VAL A 48 1.46 3.19 4.27
N VAL A 49 1.83 4.45 4.46
CA VAL A 49 3.11 4.98 4.00
C VAL A 49 3.98 5.22 5.21
N PHE A 50 5.08 4.47 5.29
CA PHE A 50 6.04 4.61 6.37
C PHE A 50 7.05 5.71 6.04
N SER A 51 7.26 6.62 6.98
CA SER A 51 8.25 7.69 6.83
C SER A 51 8.89 8.03 8.18
N THR A 52 10.13 8.50 8.15
CA THR A 52 10.82 8.91 9.38
C THR A 52 10.52 10.37 9.69
N GLU A 53 10.64 10.81 10.95
CA GLU A 53 10.47 12.23 11.28
C GLU A 53 11.51 13.13 10.59
N ARG A 54 12.63 12.56 10.10
CA ARG A 54 13.67 13.27 9.35
C ARG A 54 13.33 13.44 7.88
N SER A 55 12.49 12.57 7.31
CA SER A 55 12.04 12.72 5.93
C SER A 55 11.05 13.88 5.85
N LYS A 56 11.42 14.97 5.18
CA LYS A 56 10.54 16.11 4.87
C LYS A 56 9.58 15.76 3.72
N VAL A 57 8.95 14.60 3.82
CA VAL A 57 8.15 14.04 2.74
C VAL A 57 6.69 14.31 3.03
N THR A 58 6.04 15.04 2.12
CA THR A 58 4.59 15.22 2.15
C THR A 58 3.96 14.01 1.49
N VAL A 59 3.24 13.21 2.26
CA VAL A 59 2.47 12.07 1.76
C VAL A 59 1.05 12.56 1.42
N PRO A 60 0.47 12.18 0.27
CA PRO A 60 -0.91 12.52 -0.05
C PRO A 60 -1.89 11.84 0.91
N ILE A 61 -3.13 12.33 0.94
CA ILE A 61 -4.20 11.77 1.79
C ILE A 61 -4.78 10.50 1.16
N SER A 62 -4.77 10.41 -0.18
CA SER A 62 -5.22 9.25 -0.93
C SER A 62 -4.34 9.01 -2.14
N ILE A 63 -4.33 7.77 -2.62
CA ILE A 63 -3.72 7.36 -3.87
C ILE A 63 -4.82 6.79 -4.76
N ASP A 64 -4.88 7.25 -5.99
CA ASP A 64 -5.76 6.66 -6.99
C ASP A 64 -5.12 5.38 -7.52
N LEU A 65 -5.75 4.25 -7.21
CA LEU A 65 -5.46 2.94 -7.74
C LEU A 65 -6.62 2.55 -8.66
N GLU A 66 -6.34 2.51 -9.97
CA GLU A 66 -7.35 2.32 -11.02
C GLU A 66 -8.47 3.38 -10.96
N ASP A 67 -9.73 2.95 -10.91
CA ASP A 67 -10.93 3.79 -10.82
C ASP A 67 -11.31 4.15 -9.37
N LYS A 68 -10.42 3.90 -8.40
CA LYS A 68 -10.70 4.13 -6.97
C LYS A 68 -9.61 4.91 -6.26
N SER A 69 -10.04 5.92 -5.51
CA SER A 69 -9.18 6.60 -4.55
C SER A 69 -9.15 5.80 -3.25
N VAL A 70 -7.96 5.31 -2.88
CA VAL A 70 -7.73 4.58 -1.64
C VAL A 70 -7.08 5.53 -0.63
N THR A 71 -7.69 5.67 0.54
CA THR A 71 -7.17 6.53 1.62
C THR A 71 -5.92 5.92 2.24
N ILE A 72 -4.93 6.76 2.50
CA ILE A 72 -3.73 6.35 3.23
C ILE A 72 -4.03 6.42 4.73
N ASN A 73 -3.93 5.28 5.39
CA ASN A 73 -4.17 5.15 6.82
C ASN A 73 -2.88 5.40 7.60
N GLN A 74 -2.97 6.14 8.70
CA GLN A 74 -1.84 6.38 9.60
C GLN A 74 -1.56 5.20 10.53
N LEU A 75 -2.52 4.29 10.67
CA LEU A 75 -2.48 3.11 11.51
C LEU A 75 -3.14 1.95 10.78
N THR A 76 -2.50 0.79 10.77
CA THR A 76 -3.08 -0.45 10.22
C THR A 76 -2.91 -1.60 11.20
N LYS A 77 -3.82 -2.58 11.15
CA LYS A 77 -3.71 -3.81 11.93
C LYS A 77 -3.06 -4.89 11.07
N PHE A 78 -1.84 -5.28 11.41
CA PHE A 78 -1.09 -6.32 10.73
C PHE A 78 -0.81 -7.48 11.69
N LEU A 79 -1.36 -8.67 11.40
CA LEU A 79 -1.17 -9.88 12.21
C LEU A 79 -1.49 -9.71 13.71
N GLY A 80 -2.52 -8.92 14.03
CA GLY A 80 -2.94 -8.66 15.41
C GLY A 80 -2.16 -7.53 16.10
N ILE A 81 -1.16 -6.95 15.45
CA ILE A 81 -0.39 -5.81 15.94
C ILE A 81 -0.85 -4.55 15.21
N TYR A 82 -0.98 -3.45 15.94
CA TYR A 82 -1.22 -2.14 15.35
C TYR A 82 0.12 -1.50 15.00
N ILE A 83 0.31 -1.17 13.73
CA ILE A 83 1.53 -0.52 13.22
C ILE A 83 1.17 0.88 12.76
N ASP A 84 1.89 1.88 13.28
CA ASP A 84 1.75 3.27 12.86
C ASP A 84 2.73 3.67 11.75
N GLN A 85 2.38 4.71 11.01
CA GLN A 85 3.18 5.25 9.90
C GLN A 85 4.59 5.74 10.30
N LYS A 86 4.86 5.93 11.59
CA LYS A 86 6.15 6.41 12.12
C LYS A 86 7.05 5.27 12.62
N LEU A 87 6.56 4.03 12.67
CA LEU A 87 7.27 2.85 13.16
C LEU A 87 7.91 3.06 14.54
N LYS A 88 7.23 3.78 15.46
CA LYS A 88 7.74 4.04 16.81
C LYS A 88 7.53 2.87 17.77
#